data_AF-A0A497F2U5-F1
#
_entry.id   AF-A0A497F2U5-F1
#
_cell.length_a   1.000
_cell.length_b   1.000
_cell.length_c   1.000
_cell.angle_alpha   90.00
_cell.angle_beta   90.00
_cell.angle_gamma   90.00
#
_symmetry.space_group_name_H-M   'P 1'
#
loop_
_entity.id
_entity.type
_entity.pdbx_description
1 polymer ?
#
loop_
_entity_poly.entity_id
_entity_poly.type
_entity_poly.pdbx_seq_one_letter_code
_entity_poly.pdbx_strand_id
1 'polypeptide(L)'
;MEWNEVVKHYSRVDVREEIARWCNVVVAGAEGPKPRWVGIHCSEVDSRGRRILIRYFKRIPLKIRSAREVESLLRAFKRFKPRTFYATANIYRELSKVDHVFDIGNIIACTPTWDIDN
;
A
#
# COMPACT_ATOMS: atom_id res chain seq x y z
N MET A 1 3.89 -13.38 15.03
CA MET A 1 5.01 -12.53 14.62
C MET A 1 5.02 -11.32 15.54
N GLU A 2 6.08 -11.23 16.33
CA GLU A 2 6.30 -10.14 17.25
C GLU A 2 6.59 -8.85 16.47
N TRP A 3 6.26 -7.69 17.05
CA TRP A 3 6.44 -6.39 16.36
C TRP A 3 7.88 -6.15 15.89
N ASN A 4 8.87 -6.60 16.68
CA ASN A 4 10.28 -6.45 16.32
C ASN A 4 10.67 -7.30 15.10
N GLU A 5 10.08 -8.48 14.92
CA GLU A 5 10.29 -9.32 13.73
C GLU A 5 9.71 -8.65 12.49
N VAL A 6 8.52 -8.06 12.61
CA VAL A 6 7.88 -7.31 11.53
C VAL A 6 8.76 -6.13 11.09
N VAL A 7 9.25 -5.34 12.05
CA VAL A 7 10.15 -4.22 11.77
C VAL A 7 11.45 -4.70 11.11
N LYS A 8 12.03 -5.80 11.58
CA LYS A 8 13.24 -6.40 11.00
C LYS A 8 13.00 -6.91 9.58
N HIS A 9 11.84 -7.48 9.29
CA HIS A 9 11.49 -7.93 7.94
C HIS A 9 11.41 -6.75 6.98
N TYR A 10 10.60 -5.74 7.32
CA TYR A 10 10.42 -4.57 6.47
C TYR A 10 11.59 -3.57 6.52
N SER A 11 12.61 -3.76 7.37
CA SER A 11 13.84 -2.97 7.30
C SER A 11 14.82 -3.49 6.24
N ARG A 12 14.60 -4.71 5.70
CA ARG A 12 15.43 -5.22 4.61
C ARG A 12 15.22 -4.38 3.33
N VAL A 13 16.30 -4.18 2.59
CA VAL A 13 16.28 -3.33 1.38
C VAL A 13 15.45 -3.99 0.28
N ASP A 14 15.71 -5.27 0.00
CA ASP A 14 14.99 -6.07 -0.99
C ASP A 14 13.47 -6.07 -0.77
N VAL A 15 13.02 -6.22 0.47
CA VAL A 15 11.59 -6.17 0.83
C VAL A 15 10.97 -4.81 0.51
N ARG A 16 11.64 -3.70 0.89
CA ARG A 16 11.09 -2.36 0.69
C ARG A 16 11.10 -1.92 -0.76
N GLU A 17 12.15 -2.29 -1.50
CA GLU A 17 12.26 -2.07 -2.93
C GLU A 17 11.15 -2.83 -3.66
N GLU A 18 10.88 -4.07 -3.27
CA GLU A 18 9.80 -4.85 -3.87
C GLU A 18 8.43 -4.21 -3.66
N ILE A 19 8.13 -3.81 -2.42
CA ILE A 19 6.87 -3.15 -2.09
C ILE A 19 6.74 -1.85 -2.91
N ALA A 20 7.79 -1.04 -2.98
CA ALA A 20 7.76 0.22 -3.71
C ALA A 20 7.58 -0.02 -5.22
N ARG A 21 8.27 -1.01 -5.79
CA ARG A 21 8.17 -1.42 -7.20
C ARG A 21 6.76 -1.87 -7.55
N TRP A 22 6.13 -2.68 -6.70
CA TRP A 22 4.74 -3.07 -6.89
C TRP A 22 3.78 -1.87 -6.81
N CYS A 23 3.96 -1.01 -5.81
CA CYS A 23 3.05 0.12 -5.55
C CYS A 23 3.15 1.27 -6.57
N ASN A 24 4.29 1.43 -7.25
CA ASN A 24 4.59 2.55 -8.14
C ASN A 24 5.14 2.04 -9.48
N VAL A 25 4.25 1.84 -10.44
CA VAL A 25 4.52 1.05 -11.65
C VAL A 25 4.57 1.94 -12.90
N VAL A 26 5.50 1.66 -13.80
CA VAL A 26 5.52 2.29 -15.13
C VAL A 26 4.49 1.61 -16.02
N VAL A 27 3.59 2.40 -16.60
CA VAL A 27 2.57 1.91 -17.54
C VAL A 27 2.89 2.45 -18.92
N ALA A 28 2.91 1.57 -19.93
CA ALA A 28 3.15 1.99 -21.31
C ALA A 28 2.12 3.03 -21.76
N GLY A 29 2.59 4.13 -22.37
CA GLY A 29 1.74 5.25 -22.78
C GLY A 29 1.32 6.21 -21.66
N ALA A 30 1.73 5.97 -20.41
CA ALA A 30 1.51 6.89 -19.31
C ALA A 30 2.80 7.67 -18.96
N GLU A 31 2.64 8.94 -18.59
CA GLU A 31 3.78 9.77 -18.16
C GLU A 31 4.25 9.37 -16.75
N GLY A 32 5.47 8.85 -16.66
CA GLY A 32 6.11 8.48 -15.41
C GLY A 32 5.42 7.33 -14.64
N PRO A 33 5.93 6.99 -13.44
CA PRO A 33 5.35 5.95 -12.60
C PRO A 33 3.94 6.32 -12.09
N LYS A 34 3.09 5.31 -12.00
CA LYS A 34 1.67 5.43 -11.65
C LYS A 34 1.37 4.63 -10.38
N PRO A 35 0.58 5.22 -9.46
CA PRO A 35 0.35 4.61 -8.15
C PRO A 35 -0.73 3.52 -8.19
N ARG A 36 -0.56 2.53 -7.33
CA ARG A 36 -1.66 1.70 -6.81
C ARG A 36 -2.18 2.28 -5.50
N TRP A 37 -3.42 1.96 -5.15
CA TRP A 37 -3.96 2.32 -3.85
C TRP A 37 -3.48 1.33 -2.78
N VAL A 38 -2.82 1.85 -1.75
CA VAL A 38 -2.16 1.05 -0.71
C VAL A 38 -3.10 0.84 0.49
N GLY A 39 -3.08 -0.38 1.02
CA GLY A 39 -3.69 -0.73 2.29
C GLY A 39 -2.66 -1.30 3.26
N ILE A 40 -2.69 -0.89 4.52
CA ILE A 40 -1.80 -1.39 5.57
C ILE A 40 -2.66 -2.09 6.61
N HIS A 41 -2.57 -3.41 6.66
CA HIS A 41 -3.26 -4.24 7.63
C HIS A 41 -2.43 -4.30 8.91
N CYS A 42 -3.08 -4.04 10.04
CA CYS A 42 -2.48 -3.83 11.33
C CYS A 42 -2.81 -4.97 12.30
N SER A 43 -1.94 -5.21 13.28
CA SER A 43 -2.20 -6.22 14.32
C SER A 43 -3.15 -5.69 15.40
N GLU A 44 -3.18 -4.37 15.63
CA GLU A 44 -4.15 -3.76 16.54
C GLU A 44 -5.58 -3.84 15.97
N VAL A 45 -6.55 -3.82 16.88
CA VAL A 45 -7.97 -3.96 16.57
C VAL A 45 -8.73 -2.66 16.86
N ASP A 46 -9.84 -2.47 16.16
CA ASP A 46 -10.80 -1.40 16.44
C ASP A 46 -11.68 -1.72 17.66
N SER A 47 -12.57 -0.80 18.03
CA SER A 47 -13.52 -0.98 19.14
C SER A 47 -14.49 -2.14 18.96
N ARG A 48 -14.57 -2.74 17.78
CA ARG A 48 -15.39 -3.90 17.45
C ARG A 48 -14.55 -5.19 17.34
N GLY A 49 -13.28 -5.16 17.76
CA GLY A 49 -12.38 -6.31 17.73
C GLY A 49 -11.87 -6.67 16.33
N ARG A 50 -12.08 -5.83 15.31
CA ARG A 50 -11.62 -6.10 13.94
C ARG A 50 -10.24 -5.52 13.72
N ARG A 51 -9.36 -6.26 13.04
CA ARG A 51 -8.03 -5.75 12.70
C ARG A 51 -8.14 -4.48 11.87
N ILE A 52 -7.33 -3.48 12.24
CA ILE A 52 -7.35 -2.17 11.58
C ILE A 52 -6.75 -2.29 10.18
N LEU A 53 -7.42 -1.70 9.19
CA LEU A 53 -6.92 -1.55 7.82
C LEU A 53 -6.81 -0.06 7.48
N ILE A 54 -5.58 0.43 7.38
CA ILE A 54 -5.31 1.83 7.07
C ILE A 54 -5.19 1.97 5.55
N ARG A 55 -6.07 2.76 4.93
CA ARG A 55 -6.05 3.03 3.47
C ARG A 55 -5.94 4.51 3.13
N TYR A 56 -6.00 5.37 4.15
CA TYR A 56 -6.00 6.81 4.00
C TYR A 56 -5.13 7.45 5.09
N PHE A 57 -4.49 8.56 4.75
CA PHE A 57 -3.84 9.45 5.70
C PHE A 57 -4.33 10.87 5.46
N LYS A 58 -4.91 11.51 6.48
CA LYS A 58 -5.54 12.85 6.35
C LYS A 58 -6.52 12.93 5.16
N ARG A 59 -7.36 11.90 4.98
CA ARG A 59 -8.31 11.74 3.85
C ARG A 59 -7.67 11.56 2.46
N ILE A 60 -6.35 11.45 2.35
CA ILE A 60 -5.67 11.17 1.09
C ILE A 60 -5.46 9.65 0.98
N PRO A 61 -5.81 8.99 -0.14
CA PRO A 61 -5.51 7.58 -0.34
C PRO A 61 -4.02 7.31 -0.19
N LEU A 62 -3.67 6.24 0.54
CA LEU A 62 -2.28 5.86 0.70
C LEU A 62 -1.68 5.40 -0.63
N LYS A 63 -0.42 5.77 -0.84
CA LYS A 63 0.44 5.37 -1.94
C LYS A 63 1.88 5.28 -1.44
N ILE A 64 2.69 4.47 -2.09
CA ILE A 64 4.12 4.32 -1.80
C ILE A 64 4.85 4.55 -3.12
N ARG A 65 5.74 5.55 -3.17
CA ARG A 65 6.53 5.85 -4.37
C ARG A 65 7.99 5.40 -4.30
N SER A 66 8.47 5.11 -3.11
CA SER A 66 9.87 4.73 -2.87
C SER A 66 10.02 3.82 -1.65
N ALA A 67 11.14 3.08 -1.59
CA ALA A 67 11.47 2.21 -0.46
C ALA A 67 11.53 2.98 0.88
N ARG A 68 11.90 4.26 0.86
CA ARG A 68 11.93 5.14 2.05
C ARG A 68 10.53 5.42 2.61
N GLU A 69 9.52 5.46 1.76
CA GLU A 69 8.13 5.68 2.19
C GLU A 69 7.59 4.47 2.96
N VAL A 70 8.02 3.24 2.65
CA VAL A 70 7.64 2.04 3.41
C VAL A 70 8.04 2.17 4.88
N GLU A 71 9.30 2.53 5.14
CA GLU A 71 9.76 2.78 6.52
C GLU A 71 9.02 3.93 7.19
N SER A 72 8.75 5.00 6.43
CA SER A 72 8.09 6.19 6.96
C SER A 72 6.67 5.89 7.39
N LEU A 73 5.96 5.03 6.64
CA LEU A 73 4.63 4.53 6.99
C LEU A 73 4.67 3.60 8.20
N LEU A 74 5.66 2.70 8.31
CA LEU A 74 5.84 1.86 9.51
C LEU A 74 6.02 2.70 10.76
N ARG A 75 6.85 3.75 10.70
CA ARG A 75 7.05 4.68 11.81
C ARG A 75 5.79 5.47 12.12
N ALA A 76 5.15 6.05 11.10
CA ALA A 76 3.95 6.87 11.26
C ALA A 76 2.78 6.08 11.88
N PHE A 77 2.65 4.80 11.55
CA PHE A 77 1.57 3.94 12.03
C PHE A 77 1.99 2.95 13.11
N LYS A 78 3.18 3.09 13.72
CA LYS A 78 3.73 2.18 14.74
C LYS A 78 2.72 1.83 15.84
N ARG A 79 1.91 2.81 16.29
CA ARG A 79 0.86 2.60 17.32
C ARG A 79 -0.12 1.49 16.95
N PHE A 80 -0.41 1.31 15.66
CA PHE A 80 -1.35 0.30 15.17
C PHE A 80 -0.66 -1.04 14.87
N LYS A 81 0.67 -1.13 15.00
CA LYS A 81 1.47 -2.32 14.66
C LYS A 81 1.18 -2.87 13.24
N PRO A 82 1.50 -2.12 12.17
CA PRO A 82 1.45 -2.59 10.78
C PRO A 82 2.01 -4.02 10.63
N ARG A 83 1.28 -4.91 9.97
CA ARG A 83 1.68 -6.30 9.77
C ARG A 83 1.89 -6.62 8.30
N THR A 84 1.03 -6.09 7.43
CA THR A 84 1.03 -6.43 6.00
C THR A 84 0.76 -5.20 5.15
N PHE A 85 1.53 -5.04 4.08
CA PHE A 85 1.26 -4.08 3.02
C PHE A 85 0.52 -4.76 1.87
N TYR A 86 -0.54 -4.13 1.41
CA TYR A 86 -1.30 -4.49 0.23
C TYR A 86 -1.31 -3.31 -0.74
N ALA A 87 -1.45 -3.60 -2.03
CA ALA A 87 -1.82 -2.60 -3.01
C ALA A 87 -2.79 -3.22 -4.03
N THR A 88 -3.72 -2.41 -4.53
CA THR A 88 -4.75 -2.86 -5.48
C THR A 88 -4.16 -3.42 -6.77
N ALA A 89 -4.86 -4.36 -7.43
CA ALA A 89 -4.52 -4.77 -8.79
C ALA A 89 -4.67 -3.62 -9.81
N ASN A 90 -5.61 -2.70 -9.55
CA ASN A 90 -5.82 -1.49 -10.34
C ASN A 90 -4.67 -0.49 -10.17
N ILE A 91 -4.30 0.13 -11.29
CA ILE A 91 -3.31 1.21 -11.40
C ILE A 91 -4.06 2.49 -11.77
N TYR A 92 -3.83 3.53 -11.00
CA TYR A 92 -4.56 4.79 -11.11
C TYR A 92 -3.72 5.87 -11.78
N ARG A 93 -4.36 6.78 -12.51
CA ARG A 93 -3.69 7.98 -13.05
C ARG A 93 -3.22 8.89 -11.93
N GLU A 94 -4.08 9.11 -10.93
CA GLU A 94 -3.82 9.97 -9.79
C GLU A 94 -4.50 9.46 -8.51
N LEU A 95 -3.86 9.61 -7.35
CA LEU A 95 -4.44 9.32 -6.03
C LEU A 95 -4.12 10.47 -5.06
N SER A 96 -4.81 11.61 -5.18
CA SER A 96 -4.61 12.80 -4.35
C SER A 96 -5.81 13.15 -3.48
N LYS A 97 -7.00 12.64 -3.81
CA LYS A 97 -8.24 12.80 -3.05
C LYS A 97 -9.03 11.49 -3.02
N VAL A 98 -9.99 11.42 -2.09
CA VAL A 98 -10.84 10.22 -1.88
C VAL A 98 -11.55 9.79 -3.16
N ASP A 99 -12.13 10.72 -3.90
CA ASP A 99 -12.96 10.40 -5.08
C ASP A 99 -12.18 9.66 -6.18
N HIS A 100 -10.86 9.81 -6.21
CA HIS A 100 -10.01 9.14 -7.19
C HIS A 100 -10.03 7.62 -7.10
N VAL A 101 -10.31 7.04 -5.92
CA VAL A 101 -10.39 5.57 -5.81
C VAL A 101 -11.69 5.00 -6.37
N PHE A 102 -12.72 5.85 -6.57
CA PHE A 102 -14.04 5.48 -7.05
C PHE A 102 -14.27 5.82 -8.53
N ASP A 103 -13.46 6.71 -9.09
CA ASP A 103 -13.53 7.10 -10.50
C ASP A 103 -12.95 6.00 -11.40
N ILE A 104 -13.82 5.36 -12.19
CA ILE A 104 -13.43 4.33 -13.16
C ILE A 104 -12.53 4.91 -14.25
N GLY A 105 -12.76 6.16 -14.68
CA GLY A 105 -11.93 6.83 -15.68
C GLY A 105 -10.51 7.15 -15.20
N ASN A 106 -10.31 7.12 -13.87
CA ASN A 106 -9.01 7.26 -13.25
C ASN A 106 -8.22 5.94 -13.21
N ILE A 107 -8.85 4.79 -13.44
CA ILE A 107 -8.16 3.50 -13.58
C ILE A 107 -7.62 3.40 -15.01
N ILE A 108 -6.30 3.37 -15.14
CA ILE A 108 -5.62 3.39 -16.46
C ILE A 108 -5.10 2.03 -16.89
N ALA A 109 -4.95 1.11 -15.95
CA ALA A 109 -4.51 -0.25 -16.19
C ALA A 109 -4.87 -1.14 -14.99
N CYS A 110 -4.85 -2.45 -15.20
CA CYS A 110 -4.96 -3.44 -14.14
C CYS A 110 -3.92 -4.54 -14.38
N THR A 111 -3.36 -5.08 -13.31
CA THR A 111 -2.48 -6.25 -13.41
C THR A 111 -3.32 -7.51 -13.28
N PRO A 112 -3.25 -8.44 -14.26
CA PRO A 112 -3.85 -9.75 -14.09
C PRO A 112 -3.15 -10.46 -12.94
N THR A 113 -3.93 -10.84 -11.92
CA THR A 113 -3.44 -11.53 -10.73
C THR A 113 -4.19 -12.84 -10.59
N TRP A 114 -3.45 -13.92 -10.35
CA TRP A 114 -4.01 -15.21 -9.98
C TRP A 114 -3.46 -15.58 -8.60
N ASP A 115 -4.37 -15.75 -7.65
CA ASP A 115 -4.06 -16.32 -6.34
C ASP A 115 -4.44 -17.80 -6.38
N ILE A 116 -3.49 -18.68 -6.08
CA ILE A 116 -3.70 -20.13 -6.04
C ILE A 116 -3.61 -20.53 -4.58
N ASP A 117 -4.78 -20.66 -3.94
CA ASP A 117 -4.91 -21.24 -2.63
C ASP A 117 -5.21 -22.75 -2.74
N ASN A 118 -4.65 -23.52 -1.81
CA ASN A 118 -4.85 -24.96 -1.64
C ASN A 118 -5.53 -25.20 -0.29
#